data_AF-A0A1F7BGK3-F1
#
_entry.id   AF-A0A1F7BGK3-F1
#
_cell.length_a   1.000
_cell.length_b   1.000
_cell.length_c   1.000
_cell.angle_alpha   90.00
_cell.angle_beta   90.00
_cell.angle_gamma   90.00
#
_symmetry.space_group_name_H-M   'P 1'
#
loop_
_entity.id
_entity.type
_entity.pdbx_description
1 polymer ?
#
loop_
_entity_poly.entity_id
_entity_poly.type
_entity_poly.pdbx_seq_one_letter_code
_entity_poly.pdbx_strand_id
1 'polypeptide(L)'
;MPKVRFLQNGQVKEVEAKEGDSILQIALDAGIPMEHACGGNGFCTTCMCHVKEGMENLSPRNDREENMGVMNDPERLSCQAQVQGDVEVEVIEY
;
A
#
# COMPACT_ATOMS: atom_id res chain seq x y z
N MET A 1 3.53 0.49 -17.34
CA MET A 1 3.36 -0.28 -16.10
C MET A 1 3.89 0.59 -14.99
N PRO A 2 3.07 0.94 -13.99
CA PRO A 2 3.52 1.65 -12.81
C PRO A 2 4.71 0.97 -12.13
N LYS A 3 5.59 1.77 -11.53
CA LYS A 3 6.67 1.29 -10.65
C LYS A 3 6.30 1.54 -9.21
N VAL A 4 6.45 0.51 -8.38
CA VAL A 4 6.23 0.60 -6.93
C VAL A 4 7.56 0.40 -6.22
N ARG A 5 7.95 1.38 -5.42
CA ARG A 5 9.16 1.33 -4.59
C ARG A 5 8.76 1.09 -3.13
N PHE A 6 9.18 -0.04 -2.58
CA PHE A 6 8.96 -0.40 -1.19
C PHE A 6 10.20 -0.08 -0.37
N LEU A 7 10.05 0.74 0.66
CA LEU A 7 11.06 1.03 1.67
C LEU A 7 10.81 0.12 2.87
N GLN A 8 11.77 -0.74 3.17
CA GLN A 8 11.71 -1.67 4.30
C GLN A 8 13.10 -1.76 4.95
N ASN A 9 13.21 -1.44 6.24
CA ASN A 9 14.46 -1.54 6.99
C ASN A 9 15.66 -0.82 6.32
N GLY A 10 15.41 0.34 5.72
CA GLY A 10 16.41 1.14 5.00
C GLY A 10 16.81 0.58 3.63
N GLN A 11 16.21 -0.53 3.20
CA GLN A 11 16.35 -1.09 1.86
C GLN A 11 15.21 -0.62 0.97
N VAL A 12 15.51 -0.44 -0.32
CA VAL A 12 14.53 -0.11 -1.35
C VAL A 12 14.41 -1.29 -2.29
N LYS A 13 13.18 -1.74 -2.52
CA LYS A 13 12.86 -2.72 -3.57
C LYS A 13 11.88 -2.10 -4.56
N GLU A 14 12.31 -1.96 -5.80
CA GLU A 14 11.47 -1.52 -6.91
C GLU A 14 10.89 -2.72 -7.65
N VAL A 15 9.60 -2.67 -7.96
CA VAL A 15 8.91 -3.68 -8.78
C VAL A 15 7.99 -3.02 -9.80
N GLU A 16 7.82 -3.67 -10.94
CA GLU A 16 6.78 -3.28 -11.89
C GLU A 16 5.44 -3.84 -11.42
N ALA A 17 4.41 -2.99 -11.48
CA ALA A 17 3.05 -3.35 -11.12
C ALA A 17 2.11 -3.19 -12.31
N LYS A 18 0.97 -3.85 -12.22
CA LYS A 18 -0.17 -3.59 -13.10
C LYS A 18 -1.03 -2.49 -12.48
N GLU A 19 -1.50 -1.58 -13.32
CA GLU A 19 -2.49 -0.59 -12.92
C GLU A 19 -3.75 -1.28 -12.35
N GLY A 20 -4.24 -0.78 -11.22
CA GLY A 20 -5.39 -1.32 -10.50
C GLY A 20 -5.06 -2.38 -9.45
N ASP A 21 -3.83 -2.91 -9.42
CA ASP A 21 -3.42 -3.82 -8.34
C ASP A 21 -3.24 -3.04 -7.03
N SER A 22 -3.55 -3.67 -5.90
CA SER A 22 -3.33 -3.06 -4.58
C SER A 22 -1.86 -3.12 -4.18
N ILE A 23 -1.40 -2.14 -3.40
CA ILE A 23 -0.04 -2.14 -2.84
C ILE A 23 0.23 -3.45 -2.08
N LEU A 24 -0.76 -4.00 -1.36
CA LEU A 24 -0.63 -5.30 -0.68
C LEU A 24 -0.35 -6.45 -1.64
N GLN A 25 -1.14 -6.57 -2.72
CA GLN A 25 -0.95 -7.64 -3.69
C GLN A 25 0.44 -7.57 -4.32
N ILE A 26 0.85 -6.37 -4.73
CA ILE A 26 2.15 -6.12 -5.37
C ILE A 26 3.30 -6.49 -4.43
N ALA A 27 3.22 -6.12 -3.14
CA ALA A 27 4.22 -6.45 -2.14
C ALA A 27 4.37 -7.97 -1.96
N LEU A 28 3.23 -8.67 -1.79
CA LEU A 28 3.23 -10.11 -1.54
C LEU A 28 3.76 -10.89 -2.74
N ASP A 29 3.39 -10.52 -3.96
CA ASP A 29 3.91 -11.12 -5.20
C ASP A 29 5.41 -10.88 -5.36
N ALA A 30 5.90 -9.74 -4.86
CA ALA A 30 7.32 -9.41 -4.79
C ALA A 30 8.05 -10.08 -3.62
N GLY A 31 7.38 -10.87 -2.77
CA GLY A 31 7.98 -11.47 -1.58
C GLY A 31 8.36 -10.46 -0.49
N ILE A 32 7.71 -9.31 -0.46
CA ILE A 32 7.85 -8.28 0.57
C ILE A 32 6.78 -8.55 1.63
N PRO A 33 7.18 -8.92 2.87
CA PRO A 33 6.20 -9.22 3.90
C PRO A 33 5.50 -7.94 4.34
N MET A 34 4.17 -7.99 4.38
CA MET A 34 3.33 -6.98 5.01
C MET A 34 2.22 -7.67 5.80
N GLU A 35 1.92 -7.19 6.99
CA GLU A 35 0.87 -7.80 7.81
C GLU A 35 -0.53 -7.57 7.23
N HIS A 36 -1.38 -8.59 7.26
CA HIS A 36 -2.71 -8.52 6.66
C HIS A 36 -3.70 -9.43 7.42
N ALA A 37 -3.91 -9.17 8.70
CA ALA A 37 -4.67 -10.05 9.59
C ALA A 37 -6.09 -10.37 9.10
N CYS A 38 -6.75 -9.43 8.41
CA CYS A 38 -8.08 -9.66 7.82
C CYS A 38 -8.05 -10.25 6.40
N GLY A 39 -6.88 -10.62 5.87
CA GLY A 39 -6.72 -11.12 4.50
C GLY A 39 -6.93 -10.08 3.41
N GLY A 40 -6.67 -8.79 3.69
CA GLY A 40 -6.85 -7.70 2.72
C GLY A 40 -8.30 -7.22 2.54
N ASN A 41 -9.20 -7.57 3.47
CA ASN A 41 -10.61 -7.22 3.40
C ASN A 41 -10.96 -5.84 3.99
N GLY A 42 -10.00 -5.04 4.48
CA GLY A 42 -10.30 -3.73 5.05
C GLY A 42 -11.08 -3.78 6.37
N PHE A 43 -10.90 -4.84 7.16
CA PHE A 43 -11.47 -5.00 8.51
C PHE A 43 -10.41 -4.94 9.63
N CYS A 44 -9.19 -4.57 9.29
CA CYS A 44 -8.10 -4.32 10.24
C CYS A 44 -7.17 -3.24 9.70
N THR A 45 -6.20 -2.81 10.50
CA THR A 45 -5.20 -1.80 10.11
C THR A 45 -3.79 -2.37 9.96
N THR A 46 -3.58 -3.68 10.11
CA THR A 46 -2.22 -4.28 10.08
C THR A 46 -1.48 -4.06 8.75
N CYS A 47 -2.21 -3.87 7.65
CA CYS A 47 -1.63 -3.60 6.33
C CYS A 47 -1.31 -2.11 6.10
N MET A 48 -1.23 -1.31 7.16
CA MET A 48 -0.90 0.12 7.06
C MET A 48 0.45 0.30 6.36
N CYS A 49 0.52 1.28 5.46
CA CYS A 49 1.77 1.77 4.90
C CYS A 49 1.79 3.30 4.91
N HIS A 50 2.98 3.89 4.90
CA HIS A 50 3.14 5.33 4.66
C HIS A 50 3.54 5.57 3.20
N VAL A 51 2.74 6.33 2.47
CA VAL A 51 3.11 6.77 1.13
C VAL A 51 4.12 7.90 1.24
N LYS A 52 5.29 7.74 0.62
CA LYS A 52 6.37 8.74 0.59
C LYS A 52 6.27 9.63 -0.63
N GLU A 53 5.92 9.06 -1.78
CA GLU A 53 5.74 9.78 -3.05
C GLU A 53 4.60 9.13 -3.85
N GLY A 54 3.91 9.91 -4.70
CA GLY A 54 2.88 9.39 -5.60
C GLY A 54 1.53 9.13 -4.93
N MET A 55 1.14 9.90 -3.92
CA MET A 55 -0.19 9.78 -3.30
C MET A 55 -1.32 10.04 -4.30
N GLU A 56 -1.10 10.97 -5.23
CA GLU A 56 -1.98 11.28 -6.36
C GLU A 56 -2.11 10.15 -7.38
N ASN A 57 -1.18 9.19 -7.36
CA ASN A 57 -1.16 8.02 -8.23
C ASN A 57 -1.85 6.81 -7.59
N LEU A 58 -2.64 7.01 -6.53
CA LEU A 58 -3.43 5.96 -5.90
C LEU A 58 -4.92 6.18 -6.13
N SER A 59 -5.69 5.10 -6.07
CA SER A 59 -7.15 5.20 -6.02
C SER A 59 -7.59 6.10 -4.86
N PRO A 60 -8.72 6.82 -5.03
CA PRO A 60 -9.38 7.49 -3.92
C PRO A 60 -9.59 6.54 -2.75
N ARG A 61 -9.62 7.10 -1.54
CA ARG A 61 -10.01 6.31 -0.37
C ARG A 61 -11.42 5.79 -0.57
N ASN A 62 -11.62 4.55 -0.16
CA ASN A 62 -12.93 3.91 -0.20
C ASN A 62 -13.53 3.87 1.22
N ASP A 63 -14.81 3.48 1.30
CA ASP A 63 -15.52 3.37 2.57
C ASP A 63 -14.81 2.46 3.59
N ARG A 64 -14.00 1.49 3.15
CA ARG A 64 -13.27 0.61 4.09
C ARG A 64 -12.12 1.35 4.77
N GLU A 65 -11.36 2.17 4.04
CA GLU A 65 -10.33 3.03 4.64
C GLU A 65 -10.97 4.04 5.60
N GLU A 66 -12.07 4.67 5.20
CA GLU A 66 -12.80 5.64 6.02
C GLU A 66 -13.36 5.02 7.30
N ASN A 67 -14.01 3.85 7.20
CA ASN A 67 -14.55 3.13 8.36
C ASN A 67 -13.47 2.68 9.35
N MET A 68 -12.25 2.45 8.87
CA MET A 68 -11.08 2.15 9.70
C MET A 68 -10.38 3.40 10.25
N GLY A 69 -10.86 4.60 9.90
CA GLY A 69 -10.31 5.88 10.34
C GLY A 69 -9.03 6.33 9.62
N VAL A 70 -8.65 5.66 8.52
CA VAL A 70 -7.43 5.96 7.76
C VAL A 70 -7.72 7.04 6.71
N MET A 71 -7.91 8.27 7.18
CA MET A 71 -8.40 9.38 6.34
C MET A 71 -7.36 10.45 6.00
N ASN A 72 -6.17 10.38 6.59
CA ASN A 72 -5.15 11.41 6.44
C ASN A 72 -3.87 10.83 5.84
N ASP A 73 -3.17 11.66 5.08
CA ASP A 73 -1.86 11.34 4.56
C ASP A 73 -0.80 11.45 5.68
N PRO A 74 0.28 10.64 5.62
CA PRO A 74 0.66 9.74 4.53
C PRO A 74 0.08 8.31 4.63
N GLU A 75 -0.82 8.05 5.58
CA GLU A 75 -1.29 6.70 5.91
C GLU A 75 -2.31 6.16 4.88
N ARG A 76 -2.08 4.94 4.41
CA ARG A 76 -3.00 4.17 3.56
C ARG A 76 -3.13 2.74 4.07
N LEU A 77 -4.29 2.13 3.85
CA LEU A 77 -4.39 0.67 3.93
C LEU A 77 -3.88 0.11 2.59
N SER A 78 -2.70 -0.50 2.58
CA SER A 78 -2.09 -1.04 1.36
C SER A 78 -2.98 -2.06 0.63
N CYS A 79 -3.90 -2.74 1.34
CA CYS A 79 -4.88 -3.64 0.73
C CYS A 79 -6.01 -2.94 -0.04
N GLN A 80 -6.27 -1.67 0.24
CA GLN A 80 -7.34 -0.88 -0.39
C GLN A 80 -6.80 0.15 -1.38
N ALA A 81 -5.55 0.57 -1.23
CA ALA A 81 -4.90 1.52 -2.12
C ALA A 81 -4.42 0.84 -3.42
N GLN A 82 -5.12 1.13 -4.52
CA GLN A 82 -4.79 0.61 -5.85
C GLN A 82 -3.87 1.58 -6.59
N VAL A 83 -2.84 1.06 -7.28
CA VAL A 83 -1.88 1.89 -8.01
C VAL A 83 -2.40 2.29 -9.38
N GLN A 84 -2.25 3.57 -9.72
CA GLN A 84 -2.61 4.20 -11.00
C GLN A 84 -1.39 4.80 -11.72
N GLY A 85 -0.26 4.90 -11.00
CA GLY A 85 1.01 5.43 -11.48
C GLY A 85 2.12 5.10 -10.47
N ASP A 86 3.30 5.66 -10.69
CA ASP A 86 4.47 5.36 -9.86
C ASP A 86 4.24 5.82 -8.41
N VAL A 87 4.60 4.98 -7.45
CA VAL A 87 4.42 5.25 -6.01
C VAL A 87 5.59 4.72 -5.19
N GLU A 88 5.96 5.46 -4.15
CA GLU A 88 6.92 5.02 -3.15
C GLU A 88 6.21 4.86 -1.80
N VAL A 89 6.37 3.70 -1.15
CA VAL A 89 5.72 3.39 0.12
C VAL A 89 6.71 2.81 1.12
N GLU A 90 6.57 3.20 2.38
CA GLU A 90 7.28 2.60 3.51
C GLU A 90 6.40 1.52 4.16
N VAL A 91 6.97 0.32 4.26
CA VAL A 91 6.37 -0.81 4.95
C VAL A 91 6.55 -0.63 6.46
N ILE A 92 5.45 -0.70 7.21
CA ILE A 92 5.46 -0.58 8.67
C ILE A 92 5.59 -1.99 9.26
N GLU A 93 6.56 -2.16 10.15
CA GLU A 93 6.76 -3.38 10.93
C GLU A 93 6.41 -3.09 12.39
N TYR A 94 5.73 -4.03 13.06
CA TYR A 94 5.35 -3.96 14.47
C TYR A 94 6.01 -5.06 15.30
#